data_AF-A0A940UU83-F1
#
_entry.id   AF-A0A940UU83-F1
#
_cell.length_a   1.000
_cell.length_b   1.000
_cell.length_c   1.000
_cell.angle_alpha   90.00
_cell.angle_beta   90.00
_cell.angle_gamma   90.00
#
_symmetry.space_group_name_H-M   'P 1'
#
loop_
_entity.id
_entity.type
_entity.pdbx_description
1 polymer ?
#
loop_
_entity_poly.entity_id
_entity_poly.type
_entity_poly.pdbx_seq_one_letter_code
_entity_poly.pdbx_strand_id
1 'polypeptide(L)'
;MTDNNVLKDLNAMPVNTRAREFLERSGRQVRDDSLYCAQAALYALESGLVEAEMDVVETLNAMTSWRPQRIVNFLMLMYIEEYDPPRWRDASGMKDFAEAILDDIEEKMITHFPYYRSPES
;
A
#
# COMPACT_ATOMS: atom_id res chain seq x y z
N MET A 1 12.47 10.65 16.27
CA MET A 1 12.47 10.30 14.84
C MET A 1 11.51 11.25 14.16
N THR A 2 11.91 11.96 13.10
CA THR A 2 10.98 12.84 12.36
C THR A 2 10.08 11.99 11.45
N ASP A 3 8.89 12.47 11.12
CA ASP A 3 7.96 11.79 10.19
C ASP A 3 8.68 11.39 8.89
N ASN A 4 9.46 12.29 8.30
CA ASN A 4 10.25 12.01 7.10
C ASN A 4 11.26 10.86 7.24
N ASN A 5 11.73 10.54 8.44
CA ASN A 5 12.63 9.41 8.65
C ASN A 5 11.84 8.10 8.68
N VAL A 6 10.68 8.10 9.35
CA VAL A 6 9.80 6.92 9.40
C VAL A 6 9.33 6.51 8.01
N LEU A 7 8.93 7.47 7.17
CA LEU A 7 8.51 7.14 5.80
C LEU A 7 9.66 6.59 4.96
N LYS A 8 10.87 7.14 5.11
CA LYS A 8 12.06 6.60 4.44
C LYS A 8 12.34 5.16 4.86
N ASP A 9 12.22 4.86 6.15
CA ASP A 9 12.42 3.51 6.67
C ASP A 9 11.35 2.55 6.13
N LEU A 10 10.08 2.97 6.10
CA LEU A 10 9.00 2.20 5.46
C LEU A 10 9.27 1.95 3.98
N ASN A 11 9.71 2.98 3.25
CA ASN A 11 10.01 2.90 1.83
C ASN A 11 11.29 2.10 1.52
N ALA A 12 12.17 1.91 2.51
CA ALA A 12 13.33 1.05 2.41
C ALA A 12 13.00 -0.45 2.61
N MET A 13 11.79 -0.78 3.05
CA MET A 13 11.38 -2.19 3.21
C MET A 13 11.35 -2.92 1.86
N PRO A 14 11.55 -4.25 1.84
CA PRO A 14 11.62 -5.03 0.61
C PRO A 14 10.38 -4.88 -0.30
N VAL A 15 9.18 -4.87 0.29
CA VAL A 15 7.92 -4.68 -0.43
C VAL A 15 7.85 -3.34 -1.16
N ASN A 16 8.30 -2.26 -0.51
CA ASN A 16 8.30 -0.93 -1.09
C ASN A 16 9.41 -0.75 -2.12
N THR A 17 10.58 -1.33 -1.89
CA THR A 17 11.66 -1.36 -2.89
C THR A 17 11.18 -2.01 -4.19
N ARG A 18 10.48 -3.14 -4.10
CA ARG A 18 9.90 -3.81 -5.27
C ARG A 18 8.77 -2.99 -5.92
N ALA A 19 7.92 -2.34 -5.14
CA ALA A 19 6.91 -1.43 -5.66
C ALA A 19 7.53 -0.28 -6.48
N ARG A 20 8.61 0.31 -5.96
CA ARG A 20 9.38 1.35 -6.66
C ARG A 20 9.92 0.86 -7.99
N GLU A 21 10.50 -0.34 -8.04
CA GLU A 21 11.00 -0.92 -9.29
C GLU A 21 9.89 -1.08 -10.34
N PHE A 22 8.70 -1.52 -9.93
CA PHE A 22 7.56 -1.63 -10.85
C PHE A 22 7.08 -0.26 -11.36
N LEU A 23 7.05 0.76 -10.49
CA LEU A 23 6.67 2.13 -10.86
C LEU A 23 7.70 2.78 -11.81
N GLU A 24 9.00 2.58 -11.55
CA GLU A 24 10.05 3.12 -12.42
C GLU A 24 10.02 2.46 -13.80
N ARG A 25 9.79 1.13 -13.87
CA ARG A 25 9.66 0.40 -15.15
C ARG A 25 8.42 0.80 -15.95
N SER A 26 7.36 1.27 -15.31
CA SER A 26 6.16 1.78 -15.99
C SER A 26 6.30 3.23 -16.47
N GLY A 27 7.45 3.88 -16.21
CA GLY A 27 7.72 5.25 -16.63
C GLY A 27 7.00 6.33 -15.80
N ARG A 28 6.44 5.97 -14.63
CA ARG A 28 5.81 6.92 -13.72
C ARG A 28 6.86 7.58 -12.83
N GLN A 29 6.61 8.84 -12.49
CA GLN A 29 7.37 9.52 -11.45
C GLN A 29 7.01 8.90 -10.09
N VAL A 30 8.01 8.34 -9.40
CA VAL A 30 7.87 7.87 -8.03
C VAL A 30 7.96 9.06 -7.09
N ARG A 31 6.98 9.20 -6.19
CA ARG A 31 6.99 10.24 -5.17
C ARG A 31 7.55 9.68 -3.86
N ASP A 32 8.60 10.30 -3.34
CA ASP A 32 9.24 9.86 -2.09
C ASP A 32 8.48 10.31 -0.82
N ASP A 33 7.42 11.10 -0.98
CA ASP A 33 6.53 11.60 0.10
C ASP A 33 5.31 10.70 0.37
N SER A 34 5.23 9.54 -0.31
CA SER A 34 4.18 8.54 -0.15
C SER A 34 4.76 7.13 -0.10
N LEU A 35 4.02 6.19 0.48
CA LEU A 35 4.36 4.77 0.47
C LEU A 35 4.39 4.24 -0.98
N TYR A 36 5.44 3.52 -1.37
CA TYR A 36 5.58 3.06 -2.76
C TYR A 36 4.55 1.98 -3.14
N CYS A 37 4.24 1.04 -2.23
CA CYS A 37 3.25 0.01 -2.52
C CYS A 37 1.84 0.57 -2.71
N ALA A 38 1.47 1.63 -1.98
CA ALA A 38 0.22 2.35 -2.20
C ALA A 38 0.19 3.05 -3.57
N GLN A 39 1.30 3.68 -3.98
CA GLN A 39 1.43 4.27 -5.32
C GLN A 39 1.31 3.22 -6.43
N ALA A 40 1.92 2.05 -6.24
CA ALA A 40 1.84 0.94 -7.21
C ALA A 40 0.41 0.39 -7.34
N ALA A 41 -0.29 0.18 -6.22
CA ALA A 41 -1.68 -0.28 -6.23
C ALA A 41 -2.62 0.75 -6.90
N LEU A 42 -2.48 2.03 -6.57
CA LEU A 42 -3.26 3.09 -7.21
C LEU A 42 -2.98 3.19 -8.71
N TYR A 43 -1.72 3.08 -9.11
CA TYR A 43 -1.37 3.06 -10.52
C TYR A 43 -2.05 1.90 -11.27
N ALA A 44 -2.06 0.71 -10.67
CA ALA A 44 -2.70 -0.45 -11.28
C ALA A 44 -4.22 -0.26 -11.40
N LEU A 45 -4.87 0.33 -10.39
CA LEU A 45 -6.29 0.71 -10.43
C LEU A 45 -6.56 1.75 -11.53
N GLU A 46 -5.80 2.85 -11.57
CA GLU A 46 -5.93 3.91 -12.59
C GLU A 46 -5.73 3.39 -14.02
N SER A 47 -4.89 2.37 -14.17
CA SER A 47 -4.56 1.77 -15.47
C SER A 47 -5.51 0.63 -15.87
N GLY A 48 -6.51 0.31 -15.04
CA GLY A 48 -7.44 -0.80 -15.28
C GLY A 48 -6.78 -2.19 -15.25
N LEU A 49 -5.63 -2.33 -14.59
CA LEU A 49 -4.93 -3.63 -14.46
C LEU A 49 -5.57 -4.53 -13.40
N VAL A 50 -6.18 -3.91 -12.39
CA VAL A 50 -6.85 -4.53 -11.25
C VAL A 50 -8.12 -3.73 -10.92
N GLU A 51 -9.04 -4.35 -10.19
CA GLU A 51 -10.26 -3.74 -9.68
C GLU A 51 -10.35 -4.00 -8.17
N ALA A 52 -10.99 -3.10 -7.43
CA ALA A 52 -11.21 -3.24 -6.00
C ALA A 52 -12.52 -2.53 -5.60
N GLU A 53 -13.07 -2.88 -4.44
CA GLU A 53 -14.21 -2.18 -3.88
C GLU A 53 -13.90 -0.71 -3.62
N MET A 54 -14.92 0.14 -3.69
CA MET A 54 -14.76 1.60 -3.66
C MET A 54 -14.10 2.08 -2.35
N ASP A 55 -14.42 1.47 -1.22
CA ASP A 55 -13.85 1.76 0.10
C ASP A 55 -12.34 1.45 0.17
N VAL A 56 -11.89 0.36 -0.46
CA VAL A 56 -10.48 -0.01 -0.58
C VAL A 56 -9.74 1.03 -1.44
N VAL A 57 -10.34 1.45 -2.55
CA VAL A 57 -9.78 2.49 -3.43
C VAL A 57 -9.65 3.82 -2.70
N GLU A 58 -10.69 4.24 -1.97
CA GLU A 58 -10.66 5.47 -1.17
C GLU A 58 -9.60 5.41 -0.07
N THR A 59 -9.45 4.26 0.59
CA THR A 59 -8.44 4.04 1.63
C THR A 59 -7.03 4.17 1.06
N LEU A 60 -6.74 3.51 -0.07
CA LEU A 60 -5.46 3.61 -0.75
C LEU A 60 -5.15 5.04 -1.21
N ASN A 61 -6.13 5.75 -1.75
CA ASN A 61 -5.96 7.15 -2.14
C ASN A 61 -5.61 8.01 -0.91
N ALA A 62 -6.34 7.84 0.19
CA ALA A 62 -6.08 8.54 1.44
C ALA A 62 -4.67 8.23 1.98
N MET A 63 -4.24 6.96 1.92
CA MET A 63 -2.91 6.51 2.38
C MET A 63 -1.75 7.30 1.77
N THR A 64 -1.88 7.80 0.54
CA THR A 64 -0.82 8.61 -0.10
C THR A 64 -0.56 9.96 0.58
N SER A 65 -1.47 10.39 1.45
CA SER A 65 -1.37 11.65 2.21
C SER A 65 -1.24 11.44 3.72
N TRP A 66 -1.22 10.18 4.16
CA TRP A 66 -1.18 9.87 5.59
C TRP A 66 0.17 10.23 6.22
N ARG A 67 0.11 10.68 7.46
CA ARG A 67 1.31 10.79 8.28
C ARG A 67 1.90 9.39 8.51
N PRO A 68 3.23 9.25 8.59
CA PRO A 68 3.89 7.95 8.72
C PRO A 68 3.41 7.13 9.92
N GLN A 69 3.07 7.76 11.05
CA GLN A 69 2.52 7.06 12.21
C GLN A 69 1.16 6.41 11.93
N ARG A 70 0.32 7.05 11.10
CA ARG A 70 -0.96 6.46 10.69
C ARG A 70 -0.73 5.25 9.77
N ILE A 71 0.28 5.32 8.89
CA ILE A 71 0.68 4.19 8.05
C ILE A 71 1.18 3.02 8.92
N VAL A 72 2.10 3.27 9.85
CA VAL A 72 2.60 2.26 10.79
C VAL A 72 1.46 1.59 11.56
N ASN A 73 0.54 2.39 12.10
CA ASN A 73 -0.61 1.87 12.84
C ASN A 73 -1.55 1.04 11.96
N PHE A 74 -1.87 1.51 10.75
CA PHE A 74 -2.76 0.81 9.84
C PHE A 74 -2.17 -0.51 9.36
N LEU A 75 -0.87 -0.51 9.03
CA LEU A 75 -0.13 -1.71 8.65
C LEU A 75 0.17 -2.63 9.85
N MET A 76 -0.26 -2.26 11.06
CA MET A 76 -0.11 -3.03 12.30
C MET A 76 1.34 -3.38 12.62
N LEU A 77 2.29 -2.51 12.24
CA LEU A 77 3.72 -2.79 12.40
C LEU A 77 4.16 -2.60 13.87
N MET A 78 4.60 -3.69 14.51
CA MET A 78 5.28 -3.58 15.80
C MET A 78 6.76 -3.19 15.63
N TYR A 79 7.41 -2.81 16.73
CA TYR A 79 8.81 -2.42 16.72
C TYR A 79 9.68 -3.60 16.23
N ILE A 80 10.39 -3.41 15.11
CA ILE A 80 11.22 -4.36 14.32
C ILE A 80 10.52 -5.18 13.23
N GLU A 81 9.20 -5.05 13.05
CA GLU A 81 8.50 -5.80 12.02
C GLU A 81 8.60 -5.13 10.65
N GLU A 82 8.81 -5.95 9.62
CA GLU A 82 8.71 -5.54 8.23
C GLU A 82 7.27 -5.73 7.75
N TYR A 83 6.82 -4.83 6.87
CA TYR A 83 5.55 -5.04 6.18
C TYR A 83 5.69 -6.18 5.16
N ASP A 84 4.93 -7.27 5.36
CA ASP A 84 5.03 -8.52 4.58
C ASP A 84 3.65 -9.01 4.08
N PRO A 85 3.00 -8.30 3.14
CA PRO A 85 1.67 -8.65 2.65
C PRO A 85 1.66 -9.99 1.90
N PRO A 86 0.69 -10.90 2.08
CA PRO A 86 0.73 -12.23 1.45
C PRO A 86 0.96 -12.21 -0.08
N ARG A 87 1.75 -13.16 -0.60
CA ARG A 87 2.01 -13.37 -2.05
C ARG A 87 2.81 -12.27 -2.77
N TRP A 88 3.19 -11.17 -2.12
CA TRP A 88 3.93 -10.08 -2.77
C TRP A 88 5.27 -10.50 -3.40
N ARG A 89 5.94 -11.50 -2.81
CA ARG A 89 7.24 -12.01 -3.28
C ARG A 89 7.13 -12.79 -4.60
N ASP A 90 5.98 -13.42 -4.82
CA ASP A 90 5.72 -14.26 -5.98
C ASP A 90 5.22 -13.45 -7.18
N ALA A 91 4.89 -12.17 -6.97
CA ALA A 91 4.35 -11.29 -8.00
C ALA A 91 5.29 -11.12 -9.20
N SER A 92 4.86 -11.58 -10.38
CA SER A 92 5.69 -11.54 -11.59
C SER A 92 5.71 -10.17 -12.27
N GLY A 93 4.72 -9.33 -11.96
CA GLY A 93 4.55 -8.00 -12.53
C GLY A 93 3.70 -7.07 -11.66
N MET A 94 3.44 -5.87 -12.18
CA MET A 94 2.67 -4.81 -11.50
C MET A 94 1.27 -5.28 -11.10
N LYS A 95 0.59 -6.05 -11.96
CA LYS A 95 -0.75 -6.57 -11.69
C LYS A 95 -0.76 -7.46 -10.45
N ASP A 96 -0.01 -8.57 -10.47
CA ASP A 96 0.08 -9.52 -9.36
C ASP A 96 0.52 -8.84 -8.05
N PHE A 97 1.43 -7.86 -8.15
CA PHE A 97 1.89 -7.10 -7.00
C PHE A 97 0.77 -6.23 -6.43
N ALA A 98 0.04 -5.51 -7.29
CA ALA A 98 -1.08 -4.68 -6.85
C ALA A 98 -2.21 -5.52 -6.24
N GLU A 99 -2.52 -6.70 -6.80
CA GLU A 99 -3.49 -7.63 -6.20
C GLU A 99 -3.06 -8.05 -4.79
N ALA A 100 -1.78 -8.41 -4.58
CA ALA A 100 -1.27 -8.77 -3.26
C ALA A 100 -1.38 -7.63 -2.23
N ILE A 101 -1.16 -6.38 -2.65
CA ILE A 101 -1.32 -5.20 -1.78
C ILE A 101 -2.81 -4.96 -1.49
N LEU A 102 -3.67 -4.99 -2.51
CA LEU A 102 -5.10 -4.75 -2.38
C LEU A 102 -5.74 -5.76 -1.42
N ASP A 103 -5.46 -7.05 -1.61
CA ASP A 103 -5.97 -8.13 -0.76
C ASP A 103 -5.56 -7.93 0.71
N ASP A 104 -4.32 -7.49 0.96
CA ASP A 104 -3.82 -7.25 2.31
C ASP A 104 -4.43 -6.00 2.97
N ILE A 105 -4.63 -4.92 2.19
CA ILE A 105 -5.30 -3.71 2.67
C ILE A 105 -6.76 -4.01 2.99
N GLU A 106 -7.46 -4.71 2.10
CA GLU A 106 -8.84 -5.12 2.31
C GLU A 106 -8.98 -6.01 3.54
N GLU A 107 -8.13 -7.03 3.69
CA GLU A 107 -8.15 -7.90 4.86
C GLU A 107 -7.93 -7.11 6.16
N LYS A 108 -7.01 -6.14 6.17
CA LYS A 108 -6.80 -5.25 7.33
C LYS A 108 -8.00 -4.37 7.62
N MET A 109 -8.66 -3.84 6.58
CA MET A 109 -9.90 -3.08 6.74
C MET A 109 -10.99 -3.94 7.39
N ILE A 110 -11.18 -5.17 6.93
CA ILE A 110 -12.21 -6.08 7.45
C ILE A 110 -11.90 -6.53 8.88
N THR A 111 -10.66 -6.93 9.16
CA THR A 111 -10.29 -7.59 10.42
C THR A 111 -9.95 -6.63 11.55
N HIS A 112 -9.35 -5.47 11.23
CA HIS A 112 -8.84 -4.53 12.23
C HIS A 112 -9.59 -3.21 12.27
N PHE A 113 -10.27 -2.85 11.17
CA PHE A 113 -10.98 -1.57 11.06
C PHE A 113 -12.42 -1.75 10.54
N PRO A 114 -13.27 -2.59 11.17
CA PRO A 114 -14.58 -2.96 10.64
C PRO A 114 -15.53 -1.77 10.42
N TYR A 115 -15.27 -0.61 11.05
CA TYR A 115 -16.01 0.63 10.83
C TYR A 115 -15.69 1.35 9.49
N TYR A 116 -14.71 0.88 8.70
CA TYR A 116 -14.52 1.36 7.32
C TYR A 116 -15.63 0.88 6.38
N ARG A 117 -16.19 -0.30 6.65
CA ARG A 117 -17.40 -0.80 5.97
C ARG A 117 -18.60 -0.46 6.83
N SER A 118 -19.26 0.65 6.52
CA SER A 118 -20.58 0.89 7.10
C SER A 118 -21.49 -0.29 6.73
N PRO A 119 -22.25 -0.91 7.66
CA PRO A 119 -23.04 -2.10 7.34
C PRO A 119 -24.12 -1.90 6.27
N GLU A 120 -24.44 -0.67 5.85
CA GLU A 120 -25.49 -0.40 4.88
C GLU A 120 -25.17 0.87 4.09
N SER A 121 -25.23 0.78 2.75
CA SER A 121 -25.60 1.86 1.82
C SER A 121 -26.22 1.26 0.57
#